data_AF-A0AAX6LGW4-F1
#
_entry.id   AF-A0AAX6LGW4-F1
#
_cell.length_a   1.000
_cell.length_b   1.000
_cell.length_c   1.000
_cell.angle_alpha   90.00
_cell.angle_beta   90.00
_cell.angle_gamma   90.00
#
_symmetry.space_group_name_H-M   'P 1'
#
loop_
_entity.id
_entity.type
_entity.pdbx_description
1 polymer ?
#
loop_
_entity_poly.entity_id
_entity_poly.type
_entity_poly.pdbx_seq_one_letter_code
_entity_poly.pdbx_strand_id
1 'polypeptide(L)'
;MQLLINNQQAIIGYVTVGSADQGIEYTGTLPDGFEENFKPSFYLFQNGTIIANPNYVTPVEPTPDSRPTPEQESLTAMAQQVAEQQKHIASLEQALTALVEEGAKS
;
A
#
# COMPACT_ATOMS: atom_id res chain seq x y z
N MET A 1 20.20 26.25 -0.05
CA MET A 1 19.32 25.06 -0.17
C MET A 1 17.96 25.57 -0.61
N GLN A 2 17.12 24.76 -1.24
CA GLN A 2 15.74 25.19 -1.49
C GLN A 2 14.76 24.43 -0.61
N LEU A 3 13.81 25.16 -0.03
CA LEU A 3 12.71 24.62 0.77
C LEU A 3 11.44 24.60 -0.07
N LEU A 4 10.73 23.48 -0.08
CA LEU A 4 9.37 23.40 -0.59
C LEU A 4 8.42 23.61 0.58
N ILE A 5 7.56 24.61 0.46
CA ILE A 5 6.70 25.07 1.54
C ILE A 5 5.25 25.05 1.06
N ASN A 6 4.36 24.50 1.88
CA ASN A 6 2.93 24.50 1.59
C ASN A 6 2.24 25.80 2.06
N ASN A 7 0.94 25.92 1.79
CA ASN A 7 0.15 27.10 2.15
C ASN A 7 0.06 27.38 3.66
N GLN A 8 0.40 26.41 4.51
CA GLN A 8 0.42 26.52 5.97
C GLN A 8 1.83 26.84 6.52
N GLN A 9 2.76 27.24 5.63
CA GLN A 9 4.17 27.47 5.96
C GLN A 9 4.92 26.21 6.43
N ALA A 10 4.36 25.02 6.23
CA ALA A 10 5.04 23.76 6.57
C ALA A 10 6.02 23.37 5.47
N ILE A 11 7.23 22.97 5.87
CA ILE A 11 8.25 22.47 4.96
C ILE A 11 7.88 21.03 4.61
N ILE A 12 7.61 20.80 3.32
CA ILE A 12 7.20 19.49 2.78
C ILE A 12 8.33 18.77 2.04
N GLY A 13 9.42 19.49 1.75
CA GLY A 13 10.62 18.93 1.15
C GLY A 13 11.75 19.96 1.13
N TYR A 14 12.96 19.52 0.81
CA TYR A 14 14.10 20.39 0.58
C TYR A 14 15.07 19.77 -0.43
N VAL A 15 15.87 20.61 -1.08
CA VAL A 15 17.00 20.19 -1.91
C VAL A 15 18.27 20.92 -1.48
N THR A 16 19.34 20.16 -1.25
CA THR A 16 20.66 20.71 -0.90
C THR A 16 21.49 21.02 -2.13
N VAL A 17 21.24 20.31 -3.25
CA VAL A 17 21.90 20.51 -4.54
C VAL A 17 20.86 20.57 -5.64
N GLY A 18 21.00 21.55 -6.55
CA GLY A 18 20.06 21.79 -7.64
C GLY A 18 18.91 22.70 -7.23
N SER A 19 17.78 22.58 -7.92
CA SER A 19 16.59 23.40 -7.70
C SER A 19 15.34 22.53 -7.73
N ALA A 20 14.37 22.90 -6.92
CA ALA A 20 13.05 22.29 -6.91
C ALA A 20 12.03 23.26 -7.51
N ASP A 21 11.04 22.73 -8.22
CA ASP A 21 9.93 23.56 -8.69
C ASP A 21 9.22 24.19 -7.48
N GLN A 22 8.98 25.50 -7.56
CA GLN A 22 8.40 26.33 -6.49
C GLN A 22 9.21 26.32 -5.16
N GLY A 23 10.45 25.82 -5.18
CA GLY A 23 11.35 25.90 -4.05
C GLY A 23 11.79 27.33 -3.78
N ILE A 24 11.81 27.73 -2.51
CA ILE A 24 12.38 29.02 -2.10
C ILE A 24 13.82 28.83 -1.65
N GLU A 25 14.72 29.73 -2.02
CA GLU A 25 16.10 29.68 -1.55
C GLU A 25 16.16 30.02 -0.04
N TYR A 26 16.90 29.19 0.69
CA TYR A 26 17.14 29.36 2.12
C TYR A 26 18.64 29.27 2.41
N THR A 27 19.15 30.32 3.04
CA THR A 27 20.55 30.52 3.43
C THR A 27 20.71 30.77 4.93
N GLY A 28 19.63 30.63 5.71
CA GLY A 28 19.65 30.81 7.16
C GLY A 28 20.18 29.58 7.91
N THR A 29 20.15 29.66 9.23
CA THR A 29 20.61 28.58 10.12
C THR A 29 19.58 27.46 10.22
N LEU A 30 20.03 26.23 10.03
CA LEU A 30 19.22 25.04 10.30
C LEU A 30 19.13 24.76 11.80
N PRO A 31 17.97 24.29 12.30
CA PRO A 31 17.88 23.66 13.62
C PRO A 31 18.81 22.45 13.73
N ASP A 32 19.28 22.16 14.94
CA ASP A 32 20.09 20.97 15.21
C ASP A 32 19.34 19.69 14.78
N GLY A 33 20.03 18.83 14.04
CA GLY A 33 19.46 17.57 13.53
C GLY A 33 18.35 17.75 12.49
N PHE A 34 18.24 18.91 11.82
CA PHE A 34 17.21 19.16 10.80
C PHE A 34 17.13 18.05 9.75
N GLU A 35 18.26 17.67 9.15
CA GLU A 35 18.29 16.66 8.08
C GLU A 35 17.94 15.26 8.62
N GLU A 36 18.45 14.90 9.80
CA GLU A 36 18.24 13.60 10.44
C GLU A 36 16.78 13.40 10.89
N ASN A 37 16.14 14.46 11.36
CA ASN A 37 14.78 14.43 11.88
C ASN A 37 13.73 14.85 10.84
N PHE A 38 14.14 15.14 9.61
CA PHE A 38 13.24 15.67 8.61
C PHE A 38 12.09 14.69 8.32
N LYS A 39 10.87 15.18 8.54
CA LYS A 39 9.62 14.58 8.07
C LYS A 39 8.76 15.70 7.48
N PRO A 40 7.97 15.44 6.42
CA PRO A 40 7.07 16.45 5.88
C PRO A 40 6.20 17.08 6.98
N SER A 41 6.13 18.41 7.01
CA SER A 41 5.39 19.20 8.00
C SER A 41 5.93 19.18 9.44
N PHE A 42 7.06 18.52 9.72
CA PHE A 42 7.70 18.54 11.05
C PHE A 42 8.32 19.90 11.39
N TYR A 43 8.73 20.65 10.36
CA TYR A 43 9.26 22.00 10.48
C TYR A 43 8.35 23.01 9.77
N LEU A 44 8.29 24.23 10.30
CA LEU A 44 7.64 25.40 9.70
C LEU A 44 8.70 26.41 9.28
N PHE A 45 8.44 27.15 8.21
CA PHE A 45 9.20 28.32 7.82
C PHE A 45 8.46 29.58 8.25
N GLN A 46 8.95 30.28 9.28
CA GLN A 46 8.30 31.47 9.83
C GLN A 46 9.33 32.55 10.11
N ASN A 47 9.01 33.79 9.76
CA ASN A 47 9.86 34.97 9.99
C ASN A 47 11.30 34.80 9.45
N GLY A 48 11.46 34.12 8.31
CA GLY A 48 12.77 33.85 7.72
C GLY A 48 13.59 32.77 8.42
N THR A 49 12.98 32.01 9.35
CA THR A 49 13.64 30.96 10.14
C THR A 49 12.89 29.64 10.06
N ILE A 50 13.61 28.54 10.26
CA ILE A 50 13.00 27.21 10.38
C ILE A 50 12.78 26.92 11.86
N ILE A 51 11.55 26.58 12.23
CA ILE A 51 11.16 26.21 13.59
C ILE A 51 10.45 24.86 13.60
N ALA A 52 10.50 24.12 14.71
CA ALA A 52 9.70 22.90 14.86
C ALA A 52 8.20 23.23 14.83
N ASN A 53 7.41 22.40 14.16
CA ASN A 53 5.96 22.55 14.14
C ASN A 53 5.35 22.02 15.46
N PRO A 54 4.81 22.89 16.33
CA PRO A 54 4.23 22.45 17.61
C PRO A 54 2.96 21.60 17.42
N ASN A 55 2.34 21.67 16.24
CA ASN A 55 1.14 20.93 15.89
C ASN A 55 1.45 19.71 15.00
N TYR A 56 2.71 19.27 14.96
CA TYR A 56 3.06 18.08 14.19
C TYR A 56 2.35 16.85 14.74
N VAL A 57 1.65 16.16 13.85
CA VAL A 57 1.05 14.86 14.12
C VAL A 57 1.71 13.86 13.19
N THR A 58 2.28 12.80 13.75
CA THR A 58 2.84 11.70 12.96
C THR A 58 1.75 11.13 12.06
N PRO A 59 1.95 11.09 10.72
CA PRO A 59 0.99 10.44 9.84
C PRO A 59 0.79 8.99 10.27
N VAL A 60 -0.46 8.59 10.47
CA VAL A 60 -0.80 7.19 10.71
C VAL A 60 -0.77 6.50 9.36
N GLU A 61 0.15 5.55 9.19
CA GLU A 61 0.12 4.68 8.01
C GLU A 61 -1.20 3.91 8.01
N PRO A 62 -1.94 3.89 6.87
CA PRO A 62 -3.11 3.05 6.79
C PRO A 62 -2.67 1.60 6.96
N THR A 63 -3.27 0.90 7.91
CA THR A 63 -3.09 -0.55 8.01
C THR A 63 -3.59 -1.18 6.72
N PRO A 64 -2.79 -2.03 6.03
CA PRO A 64 -3.26 -2.74 4.85
C PRO A 64 -4.55 -3.48 5.16
N ASP A 65 -5.54 -3.36 4.27
CA ASP A 65 -6.73 -4.20 4.39
C ASP A 65 -6.30 -5.66 4.30
N SER A 66 -6.60 -6.43 5.34
CA SER A 66 -6.22 -7.85 5.42
C SER A 66 -7.27 -8.75 4.78
N ARG A 67 -8.36 -8.18 4.26
CA ARG A 67 -9.39 -8.95 3.55
C ARG A 67 -8.89 -9.38 2.17
N PRO A 68 -9.31 -10.56 1.70
CA PRO A 68 -9.05 -10.97 0.32
C PRO A 68 -9.57 -9.94 -0.67
N THR A 69 -8.86 -9.76 -1.79
CA THR A 69 -9.37 -8.95 -2.89
C THR A 69 -10.49 -9.70 -3.62
N PRO A 70 -11.37 -9.00 -4.35
CA PRO A 70 -12.39 -9.64 -5.18
C PRO A 70 -11.81 -10.68 -6.15
N GLU A 71 -10.61 -10.44 -6.67
CA GLU A 71 -9.90 -11.37 -7.54
C GLU A 71 -9.47 -12.65 -6.79
N GLN A 72 -9.00 -12.52 -5.55
CA GLN A 72 -8.63 -13.66 -4.70
C GLN A 72 -9.85 -14.50 -4.32
N GLU A 73 -10.98 -13.85 -4.01
CA GLU A 73 -12.25 -14.54 -3.77
C GLU A 73 -12.73 -15.27 -5.02
N SER A 74 -12.68 -14.62 -6.19
CA SER A 74 -13.05 -15.22 -7.47
C SER A 74 -12.19 -16.43 -7.82
N LEU A 75 -10.87 -16.35 -7.64
CA LEU A 75 -9.95 -17.48 -7.84
C LEU A 75 -10.27 -18.65 -6.92
N THR A 76 -10.58 -18.37 -5.65
CA THR A 76 -10.96 -19.39 -4.67
C THR A 76 -12.28 -20.06 -5.05
N ALA A 77 -13.28 -19.28 -5.46
CA ALA A 77 -14.57 -19.80 -5.91
C ALA A 77 -14.41 -20.68 -7.16
N MET A 78 -13.59 -20.27 -8.13
CA MET A 78 -13.29 -21.08 -9.31
C MET A 78 -12.60 -22.39 -8.93
N ALA A 79 -11.61 -22.36 -8.02
CA ALA A 79 -10.93 -23.56 -7.56
C ALA A 79 -11.90 -24.55 -6.86
N GLN A 80 -12.82 -24.03 -6.04
CA GLN A 80 -13.88 -24.84 -5.41
C GLN A 80 -14.82 -25.46 -6.46
N GLN A 81 -15.24 -24.69 -7.45
CA GLN A 81 -16.09 -25.19 -8.53
C GLN A 81 -15.40 -26.29 -9.35
N VAL A 82 -14.10 -26.15 -9.63
CA VAL A 82 -13.32 -27.18 -10.32
C VAL A 82 -13.22 -28.45 -9.49
N ALA A 83 -12.94 -28.33 -8.19
CA ALA A 83 -12.86 -29.47 -7.28
C ALA A 83 -14.19 -30.22 -7.19
N GLU A 84 -15.32 -29.52 -7.14
CA GLU A 84 -16.64 -30.14 -7.09
C GLU A 84 -16.99 -30.85 -8.40
N GLN A 85 -16.66 -30.23 -9.55
CA GLN A 85 -16.83 -30.88 -10.85
C GLN A 85 -16.01 -32.17 -10.97
N GLN A 86 -14.77 -32.18 -10.48
CA GLN A 86 -13.93 -33.40 -10.48
C GLN A 86 -14.55 -34.54 -9.66
N LYS A 87 -15.11 -34.23 -8.47
CA LYS A 87 -15.81 -35.24 -7.66
C LYS A 87 -17.03 -35.79 -8.37
N HIS A 88 -17.80 -34.94 -9.03
CA HIS A 88 -18.98 -35.36 -9.77
C HIS A 88 -18.61 -36.29 -10.94
N ILE A 89 -17.57 -35.95 -11.71
CA ILE A 89 -17.06 -36.80 -12.79
C ILE A 89 -16.62 -38.16 -12.25
N ALA A 90 -15.84 -38.20 -11.18
CA ALA A 90 -15.39 -39.45 -10.57
C ALA A 90 -16.57 -40.34 -10.12
N SER A 91 -17.61 -39.74 -9.55
CA SER A 91 -18.85 -40.46 -9.17
C SER A 91 -19.56 -41.07 -10.39
N LEU A 92 -19.66 -40.32 -11.49
CA LEU A 92 -20.24 -40.82 -12.73
C LEU A 92 -19.43 -41.97 -13.32
N GLU A 93 -18.09 -41.88 -13.32
CA GLU A 93 -17.20 -42.94 -13.79
C GLU A 93 -17.35 -44.24 -12.97
N GLN A 94 -17.49 -44.10 -11.65
CA GLN A 94 -17.75 -45.24 -10.76
C GLN A 94 -19.11 -45.89 -11.05
N ALA A 95 -20.17 -45.08 -11.20
CA ALA A 95 -21.50 -45.58 -11.52
C ALA A 95 -21.53 -46.32 -12.86
N LEU A 96 -20.85 -45.77 -13.89
CA LEU A 96 -20.76 -46.43 -15.20
C LEU A 96 -20.01 -47.77 -15.11
N THR A 97 -18.92 -47.82 -14.33
CA THR A 97 -18.14 -49.05 -14.13
C THR A 97 -19.00 -50.14 -13.47
N ALA A 98 -19.75 -49.80 -12.43
CA ALA A 98 -20.65 -50.73 -11.74
C ALA A 98 -21.73 -51.32 -12.68
N LEU A 99 -22.33 -50.47 -13.53
CA LEU A 99 -23.34 -50.92 -14.50
C LEU A 99 -22.77 -51.89 -15.55
N VAL A 100 -21.54 -51.63 -16.02
CA VAL A 100 -20.86 -52.52 -16.99
C VAL A 100 -20.51 -53.87 -16.33
N GLU A 101 -20.03 -53.85 -15.09
CA GLU A 101 -19.74 -55.08 -14.34
C GLU A 101 -20.97 -55.92 -14.02
N GLU A 102 -22.11 -55.28 -13.75
CA GLU A 102 -23.39 -55.96 -13.50
C GLU A 102 -23.96 -56.56 -14.80
N GLY A 103 -23.91 -55.81 -15.91
CA GLY A 103 -24.35 -56.29 -17.22
C GLY A 103 -23.50 -57.43 -17.79
N ALA A 104 -22.20 -57.51 -17.44
CA ALA A 104 -21.31 -58.59 -17.87
C ALA A 104 -21.47 -59.90 -17.07
N LYS A 105 -22.24 -59.89 -15.98
CA LYS A 105 -22.49 -61.06 -15.11
C LYS A 105 -23.85 -61.74 -15.36
N SER A 106 -24.66 -61.22 -16.29
CA SER A 106 -25.95 -61.80 -16.74
C SER A 106 -25.80 -62.51 -18.09
#